data_AF-A0A3N5VCR2-F1
#
_entry.id   AF-A0A3N5VCR2-F1
#
_cell.length_a   1.000
_cell.length_b   1.000
_cell.length_c   1.000
_cell.angle_alpha   90.00
_cell.angle_beta   90.00
_cell.angle_gamma   90.00
#
_symmetry.space_group_name_H-M   'P 1'
#
loop_
_entity.id
_entity.type
_entity.pdbx_description
1 polymer ?
#
loop_
_entity_poly.entity_id
_entity_poly.type
_entity_poly.pdbx_seq_one_letter_code
_entity_poly.pdbx_strand_id
1 'polypeptide(L)'
;MEKIGKIRNIGISAHIDSGKTTLSERILYYCGRIHRMQEVHDGDGEGGATMDFMDLERERGITIKSAATQVAWRGNSINLIDTPGHVDFTVEVERSLRVLDGAIMILCAVGGVQSQSFTVDQQMKRYRVPRIAFINKMDRVGADPDRVRRDIREKLGLNAVPIQLNMGIAEGFQGVIDLITMEAVTFEGEDGDDVVRKAIPAEYAAAAQKARHEMLDALSMFSDEMTDLLLEERPVGEEMVRRTIREATINREIVPLMMGSA
;
A
#
# COMPACT_ATOMS: atom_id res chain seq x y z
N MET A 1 4.53 16.81 -25.12
CA MET A 1 3.30 16.38 -24.45
C MET A 1 3.58 15.08 -23.73
N GLU A 2 3.32 15.04 -22.44
CA GLU A 2 3.39 13.81 -21.66
C GLU A 2 2.41 12.79 -22.23
N LYS A 3 2.83 11.52 -22.43
CA LYS A 3 1.92 10.49 -22.96
C LYS A 3 0.85 10.23 -21.89
N ILE A 4 -0.43 10.49 -22.22
CA ILE A 4 -1.58 10.35 -21.30
C ILE A 4 -1.55 9.02 -20.52
N GLY A 5 -1.14 7.92 -21.15
CA GLY A 5 -1.02 6.60 -20.50
C GLY A 5 0.02 6.49 -19.38
N LYS A 6 0.82 7.53 -19.11
CA LYS A 6 1.85 7.59 -18.05
C LYS A 6 1.44 8.42 -16.84
N ILE A 7 0.24 9.01 -16.85
CA ILE A 7 -0.30 9.78 -15.73
C ILE A 7 -1.02 8.81 -14.77
N ARG A 8 -0.89 9.03 -13.46
CA ARG A 8 -1.57 8.26 -12.42
C ARG A 8 -2.16 9.21 -11.38
N ASN A 9 -3.48 9.24 -11.22
CA ASN A 9 -4.12 9.96 -10.12
C ASN A 9 -4.40 9.00 -8.97
N ILE A 10 -3.61 9.08 -7.89
CA ILE A 10 -3.65 8.14 -6.77
C ILE A 10 -3.98 8.88 -5.47
N GLY A 11 -4.96 8.36 -4.73
CA GLY A 11 -5.25 8.83 -3.38
C GLY A 11 -4.71 7.90 -2.32
N ILE A 12 -4.25 8.44 -1.21
CA ILE A 12 -3.94 7.65 -0.01
C ILE A 12 -5.11 7.81 0.97
N SER A 13 -5.71 6.69 1.37
CA SER A 13 -6.83 6.67 2.31
C SER A 13 -6.61 5.62 3.39
N ALA A 14 -6.95 5.96 4.63
CA ALA A 14 -6.78 5.07 5.78
C ALA A 14 -7.62 5.54 6.96
N HIS A 15 -7.64 4.77 8.04
CA HIS A 15 -8.09 5.28 9.33
C HIS A 15 -7.08 6.32 9.90
N ILE A 16 -7.45 6.95 11.02
CA ILE A 16 -6.60 7.78 11.87
C ILE A 16 -5.42 6.92 12.37
N ASP A 17 -4.28 7.56 12.58
CA ASP A 17 -3.04 6.93 13.10
C ASP A 17 -2.54 5.70 12.34
N SER A 18 -2.91 5.56 11.08
CA SER A 18 -2.44 4.47 10.21
C SER A 18 -1.15 4.82 9.46
N GLY A 19 -0.62 6.04 9.63
CA GLY A 19 0.60 6.52 8.96
C GLY A 19 0.37 6.99 7.52
N LYS A 20 -0.77 7.64 7.26
CA LYS A 20 -1.16 8.15 5.94
C LYS A 20 -0.20 9.24 5.45
N THR A 21 -0.06 10.28 6.26
CA THR A 21 0.81 11.43 6.00
C THR A 21 2.28 11.02 5.98
N THR A 22 2.69 10.12 6.89
CA THR A 22 4.05 9.54 6.88
C THR A 22 4.34 8.82 5.56
N LEU A 23 3.41 8.02 5.04
CA LEU A 23 3.60 7.38 3.74
C LEU A 23 3.68 8.42 2.59
N SER A 24 2.83 9.44 2.62
CA SER A 24 2.87 10.54 1.65
C SER A 24 4.23 11.26 1.67
N GLU A 25 4.74 11.57 2.85
CA GLU A 25 6.08 12.16 3.07
C GLU A 25 7.18 11.28 2.47
N ARG A 26 7.20 9.98 2.78
CA ARG A 26 8.19 9.04 2.22
C ARG A 26 8.14 9.01 0.69
N ILE A 27 6.94 9.01 0.10
CA ILE A 27 6.79 9.07 -1.37
C ILE A 27 7.41 10.34 -1.93
N LEU A 28 7.16 11.49 -1.29
CA LEU A 28 7.74 12.77 -1.72
C LEU A 28 9.27 12.78 -1.61
N TYR A 29 9.81 12.22 -0.53
CA TYR A 29 11.25 12.14 -0.30
C TYR A 29 11.93 11.26 -1.35
N TYR A 30 11.47 10.02 -1.54
CA TYR A 30 12.07 9.10 -2.50
C TYR A 30 11.89 9.55 -3.96
N CYS A 31 10.90 10.39 -4.26
CA CYS A 31 10.76 11.04 -5.57
C CYS A 31 11.59 12.32 -5.74
N GLY A 32 12.39 12.70 -4.73
CA GLY A 32 13.26 13.87 -4.75
C GLY A 32 12.53 15.21 -4.62
N ARG A 33 11.28 15.21 -4.13
CA ARG A 33 10.47 16.44 -4.00
C ARG A 33 10.77 17.20 -2.71
N ILE A 34 11.11 16.47 -1.64
CA ILE A 34 11.57 17.01 -0.36
C ILE A 34 12.96 16.44 -0.05
N HIS A 35 13.77 17.21 0.67
CA HIS A 35 15.17 16.86 0.96
C HIS A 35 15.40 16.33 2.38
N ARG A 36 14.36 16.36 3.23
CA ARG A 36 14.35 15.84 4.60
C ARG A 36 12.96 15.33 4.93
N MET A 37 12.89 14.24 5.66
CA MET A 37 11.63 13.66 6.14
C MET A 37 11.29 14.27 7.50
N GLN A 38 10.02 14.62 7.73
CA GLN A 38 9.55 15.18 9.00
C GLN A 38 8.43 14.30 9.55
N GLU A 39 8.61 13.80 10.78
CA GLU A 39 7.54 13.04 11.42
C GLU A 39 6.39 13.96 11.86
N VAL A 40 5.17 13.44 11.75
CA VAL A 40 3.96 14.06 12.30
C VAL A 40 4.02 13.84 13.81
N HIS A 41 4.41 14.85 14.59
CA HIS A 41 4.46 14.77 16.04
C HIS A 41 3.15 15.27 16.67
N ASP A 42 2.73 14.61 17.75
CA ASP A 42 1.70 15.13 18.65
C ASP A 42 2.32 16.22 19.54
N GLY A 43 2.04 17.50 19.26
CA GLY A 43 1.97 18.53 20.31
C GLY A 43 3.09 19.58 20.43
N ASP A 44 4.21 19.50 19.72
CA ASP A 44 5.25 20.53 19.81
C ASP A 44 5.40 21.25 18.45
N GLY A 45 4.96 22.51 18.40
CA GLY A 45 4.80 23.33 17.19
C GLY A 45 6.04 23.69 16.37
N GLU A 46 7.11 22.90 16.42
CA GLU A 46 8.30 23.02 15.57
C GLU A 46 8.53 21.73 14.77
N GLY A 47 7.93 21.66 13.58
CA GLY A 47 8.12 20.56 12.62
C GLY A 47 6.82 19.79 12.38
N GLY A 48 6.22 20.01 11.21
CA GLY A 48 5.03 19.29 10.78
C GLY A 48 5.23 18.81 9.36
N ALA A 49 4.64 17.66 9.03
CA ALA A 49 4.72 17.10 7.69
C ALA A 49 4.38 18.17 6.64
N THR A 50 5.13 18.17 5.53
CA THR A 50 4.99 19.07 4.39
C THR A 50 3.57 19.07 3.84
N MET A 51 2.84 17.96 3.99
CA MET A 51 1.46 17.80 3.53
C MET A 51 0.41 18.45 4.45
N ASP A 52 0.75 18.70 5.72
CA ASP A 52 -0.11 19.36 6.70
C ASP A 52 0.24 20.87 6.73
N PHE A 53 -0.48 21.62 5.89
CA PHE A 53 -0.19 23.04 5.65
C PHE A 53 -0.89 23.99 6.63
N MET A 54 -1.94 23.54 7.33
CA MET A 54 -2.66 24.36 8.30
C MET A 54 -2.01 24.24 9.69
N ASP A 55 -1.89 25.34 10.43
CA ASP A 55 -1.31 25.35 11.78
C ASP A 55 -2.04 24.38 12.73
N LEU A 56 -3.37 24.24 12.56
CA LEU A 56 -4.19 23.31 13.32
C LEU A 56 -3.96 21.83 12.96
N GLU A 57 -3.56 21.53 11.72
CA GLU A 57 -3.18 20.17 11.30
C GLU A 57 -1.88 19.76 11.99
N ARG A 58 -0.89 20.67 12.03
CA ARG A 58 0.38 20.45 12.72
C ARG A 58 0.23 20.35 14.24
N GLU A 59 -0.61 21.21 14.83
CA GLU A 59 -0.87 21.20 16.27
C GLU A 59 -1.53 19.90 16.75
N ARG A 60 -2.36 19.28 15.89
CA ARG A 60 -3.17 18.10 16.25
C ARG A 60 -2.71 16.79 15.63
N GLY A 61 -1.68 16.79 14.80
CA GLY A 61 -1.19 15.59 14.11
C GLY A 61 -2.23 14.94 13.18
N ILE A 62 -3.22 15.70 12.67
CA ILE A 62 -4.29 15.19 11.81
C ILE A 62 -4.37 15.95 10.49
N THR A 63 -4.64 15.24 9.40
CA THR A 63 -4.94 15.84 8.09
C THR A 63 -6.42 16.25 8.02
N ILE A 64 -6.69 17.54 7.80
CA ILE A 64 -8.01 18.16 7.76
C ILE A 64 -8.44 18.40 6.30
N LYS A 65 -7.53 18.91 5.46
CA LYS A 65 -7.78 19.14 4.03
C LYS A 65 -7.00 18.18 3.15
N SER A 66 -7.55 17.88 1.98
CA SER A 66 -6.81 17.11 0.99
C SER A 66 -5.68 17.93 0.39
N ALA A 67 -4.45 17.45 0.56
CA ALA A 67 -3.26 18.00 -0.08
C ALA A 67 -3.00 17.24 -1.39
N ALA A 68 -2.80 17.99 -2.48
CA ALA A 68 -2.49 17.43 -3.79
C ALA A 68 -1.07 17.83 -4.21
N THR A 69 -0.26 16.86 -4.63
CA THR A 69 1.11 17.08 -5.09
C THR A 69 1.41 16.19 -6.29
N GLN A 70 2.35 16.60 -7.13
CA GLN A 70 2.80 15.83 -8.29
C GLN A 70 4.24 15.39 -8.10
N VAL A 71 4.51 14.11 -8.35
CA VAL A 71 5.84 13.50 -8.33
C VAL A 71 6.09 12.69 -9.60
N ALA A 72 7.37 12.52 -9.96
CA ALA A 72 7.78 11.70 -11.08
C ALA A 72 8.48 10.43 -10.57
N TRP A 73 8.02 9.26 -11.02
CA TRP A 73 8.62 7.99 -10.66
C TRP A 73 8.74 7.06 -11.87
N ARG A 74 9.97 6.60 -12.16
CA ARG A 74 10.29 5.68 -13.28
C ARG A 74 9.64 6.08 -14.62
N GLY A 75 9.65 7.38 -14.93
CA GLY A 75 9.08 7.92 -16.16
C GLY A 75 7.55 7.94 -16.24
N ASN A 76 6.86 7.85 -15.09
CA ASN A 76 5.44 8.12 -14.90
C ASN A 76 5.26 9.38 -14.05
N SER A 77 4.19 10.13 -14.30
CA SER A 77 3.77 11.26 -13.47
C SER A 77 2.64 10.82 -12.56
N ILE A 78 2.81 11.03 -11.26
CA ILE A 78 1.87 10.62 -10.22
C ILE A 78 1.34 11.88 -9.55
N ASN A 79 0.03 12.09 -9.67
CA ASN A 79 -0.70 13.09 -8.90
C ASN A 79 -1.19 12.39 -7.63
N LEU A 80 -0.56 12.73 -6.51
CA LEU A 80 -0.85 12.17 -5.20
C LEU A 80 -1.83 13.07 -4.47
N ILE A 81 -2.94 12.49 -3.98
CA ILE A 81 -3.91 13.17 -3.13
C ILE A 81 -3.90 12.52 -1.76
N ASP A 82 -3.44 13.24 -0.74
CA ASP A 82 -3.61 12.80 0.64
C ASP A 82 -5.03 13.11 1.09
N THR A 83 -5.73 12.13 1.68
CA THR A 83 -7.14 12.28 2.07
C THR A 83 -7.27 12.28 3.59
N PRO A 84 -8.15 13.09 4.19
CA PRO A 84 -8.39 13.03 5.63
C PRO A 84 -8.79 11.62 6.09
N GLY A 85 -8.27 11.19 7.23
CA GLY A 85 -8.61 9.88 7.84
C GLY A 85 -9.77 9.91 8.84
N HIS A 86 -10.23 11.11 9.20
CA HIS A 86 -11.26 11.32 10.21
C HIS A 86 -12.66 11.28 9.61
N VAL A 87 -13.62 10.73 10.36
CA VAL A 87 -15.03 10.60 9.93
C VAL A 87 -15.72 11.95 9.69
N ASP A 88 -15.28 12.98 10.40
CA ASP A 88 -15.84 14.34 10.28
C ASP A 88 -15.51 15.01 8.93
N PHE A 89 -14.50 14.51 8.21
CA PHE A 89 -14.07 15.05 6.91
C PHE A 89 -14.45 14.14 5.74
N THR A 90 -15.50 13.31 5.92
CA THR A 90 -16.01 12.40 4.88
C THR A 90 -16.37 13.09 3.57
N VAL A 91 -16.84 14.35 3.59
CA VAL A 91 -17.12 15.13 2.38
C VAL A 91 -15.86 15.38 1.54
N GLU A 92 -14.73 15.64 2.19
CA GLU A 92 -13.43 15.83 1.53
C GLU A 92 -12.99 14.53 0.86
N VAL A 93 -13.05 13.42 1.61
CA VAL A 93 -12.70 12.08 1.13
C VAL A 93 -13.56 11.67 -0.08
N GLU A 94 -14.87 11.93 -0.03
CA GLU A 94 -15.76 11.63 -1.16
C GLU A 94 -15.44 12.47 -2.41
N ARG A 95 -15.04 13.73 -2.25
CA ARG A 95 -14.62 14.58 -3.37
C ARG A 95 -13.33 14.07 -4.00
N SER A 96 -12.36 13.71 -3.19
CA SER A 96 -11.08 13.15 -3.67
C SER A 96 -11.31 11.82 -4.39
N LEU A 97 -12.11 10.90 -3.85
CA LEU A 97 -12.37 9.61 -4.49
C LEU A 97 -13.06 9.69 -5.86
N ARG A 98 -13.79 10.77 -6.17
CA ARG A 98 -14.44 10.95 -7.48
C ARG A 98 -13.49 11.27 -8.62
N VAL A 99 -12.29 11.77 -8.31
CA VAL A 99 -11.31 12.24 -9.32
C VAL A 99 -10.10 11.32 -9.43
N LEU A 100 -10.05 10.25 -8.64
CA LEU A 100 -8.93 9.34 -8.56
C LEU A 100 -9.09 8.15 -9.51
N ASP A 101 -7.98 7.75 -10.13
CA ASP A 101 -7.91 6.53 -10.94
C ASP A 101 -7.68 5.29 -10.07
N GLY A 102 -7.10 5.47 -8.88
CA GLY A 102 -6.86 4.42 -7.91
C GLY A 102 -6.57 4.95 -6.51
N ALA A 103 -6.57 4.06 -5.53
CA ALA A 103 -6.28 4.41 -4.15
C ALA A 103 -5.36 3.40 -3.45
N ILE A 104 -4.59 3.89 -2.48
CA ILE A 104 -3.84 3.10 -1.52
C ILE A 104 -4.64 3.08 -0.22
N MET A 105 -5.16 1.92 0.15
CA MET A 105 -5.85 1.71 1.42
C MET A 105 -4.83 1.25 2.47
N ILE A 106 -4.47 2.12 3.40
CA ILE A 106 -3.52 1.77 4.47
C ILE A 106 -4.26 1.17 5.65
N LEU A 107 -3.69 0.12 6.23
CA LEU A 107 -4.15 -0.55 7.44
C LEU A 107 -2.99 -0.72 8.41
N CYS A 108 -3.23 -0.58 9.72
CA CYS A 108 -2.21 -0.77 10.74
C CYS A 108 -2.02 -2.28 11.02
N ALA A 109 -0.77 -2.76 11.04
CA ALA A 109 -0.44 -4.15 11.38
C ALA A 109 -0.96 -4.58 12.76
N VAL A 110 -1.01 -3.65 13.71
CA VAL A 110 -1.49 -3.86 15.09
C VAL A 110 -3.01 -3.63 15.20
N GLY A 111 -3.55 -2.62 14.51
CA GLY A 111 -4.95 -2.23 14.63
C GLY A 111 -5.93 -3.05 13.78
N GLY A 112 -5.46 -3.60 12.65
CA GLY A 112 -6.32 -4.33 11.73
C GLY A 112 -7.37 -3.46 11.06
N VAL A 113 -8.51 -4.07 10.71
CA VAL A 113 -9.67 -3.37 10.17
C VAL A 113 -10.47 -2.76 11.33
N GLN A 114 -10.63 -1.43 11.29
CA GLN A 114 -11.37 -0.66 12.29
C GLN A 114 -12.69 -0.13 11.71
N SER A 115 -13.57 0.42 12.55
CA SER A 115 -14.91 0.90 12.13
C SER A 115 -14.83 1.94 11.02
N GLN A 116 -13.81 2.79 11.03
CA GLN A 116 -13.58 3.79 9.99
C GLN A 116 -13.01 3.19 8.70
N SER A 117 -12.28 2.08 8.78
CA SER A 117 -11.83 1.34 7.59
C SER A 117 -13.03 0.88 6.75
N PHE A 118 -14.15 0.51 7.38
CA PHE A 118 -15.39 0.22 6.66
C PHE A 118 -15.95 1.43 5.92
N THR A 119 -15.90 2.61 6.52
CA THR A 119 -16.40 3.83 5.89
C THR A 119 -15.59 4.16 4.64
N VAL A 120 -14.26 4.10 4.75
CA VAL A 120 -13.33 4.29 3.62
C VAL A 120 -13.57 3.25 2.53
N ASP A 121 -13.69 1.96 2.88
CA ASP A 121 -13.98 0.90 1.91
C ASP A 121 -15.33 1.11 1.18
N GLN A 122 -16.39 1.47 1.91
CA GLN A 122 -17.71 1.76 1.35
C GLN A 122 -17.64 2.93 0.37
N GLN A 123 -16.89 3.98 0.69
CA GLN A 123 -16.70 5.12 -0.21
C GLN A 123 -15.94 4.70 -1.48
N MET A 124 -14.86 3.93 -1.36
CA MET A 124 -14.13 3.42 -2.53
C MET A 124 -15.00 2.48 -3.40
N LYS A 125 -15.85 1.64 -2.79
CA LYS A 125 -16.83 0.80 -3.50
C LYS A 125 -17.86 1.65 -4.24
N ARG A 126 -18.40 2.68 -3.58
CA ARG A 126 -19.39 3.61 -4.15
C ARG A 126 -18.88 4.29 -5.42
N TYR A 127 -17.63 4.75 -5.40
CA TYR A 127 -16.99 5.42 -6.55
C TYR A 127 -16.24 4.47 -7.48
N ARG A 128 -16.31 3.15 -7.23
CA ARG A 128 -15.66 2.11 -8.04
C ARG A 128 -14.17 2.34 -8.24
N VAL A 129 -13.49 2.85 -7.22
CA VAL A 129 -12.05 3.14 -7.25
C VAL A 129 -11.27 1.82 -7.05
N PRO A 130 -10.44 1.41 -8.02
CA PRO A 130 -9.45 0.34 -7.86
C PRO A 130 -8.50 0.64 -6.71
N ARG A 131 -8.10 -0.37 -5.94
CA ARG A 131 -7.26 -0.14 -4.78
C ARG A 131 -6.23 -1.22 -4.54
N ILE A 132 -5.12 -0.81 -3.95
CA ILE A 132 -4.16 -1.70 -3.29
C ILE A 132 -4.28 -1.52 -1.78
N ALA A 133 -4.02 -2.57 -1.03
CA ALA A 133 -3.95 -2.51 0.42
C ALA A 133 -2.48 -2.51 0.87
N PHE A 134 -2.13 -1.60 1.78
CA PHE A 134 -0.80 -1.51 2.36
C PHE A 134 -0.89 -1.67 3.88
N ILE A 135 -0.28 -2.74 4.40
CA ILE A 135 -0.18 -2.97 5.85
C ILE A 135 1.04 -2.20 6.35
N ASN A 136 0.80 -1.15 7.14
CA ASN A 136 1.83 -0.28 7.70
C ASN A 136 2.12 -0.64 9.17
N LYS A 137 3.21 -0.08 9.72
CA LYS A 137 3.64 -0.25 11.11
C LYS A 137 4.05 -1.69 11.46
N MET A 138 4.70 -2.37 10.52
CA MET A 138 5.21 -3.74 10.70
C MET A 138 6.30 -3.86 11.79
N ASP A 139 6.91 -2.74 12.17
CA ASP A 139 7.91 -2.55 13.22
C ASP A 139 7.31 -2.51 14.65
N ARG A 140 5.98 -2.42 14.79
CA ARG A 140 5.34 -2.32 16.10
C ARG A 140 5.13 -3.69 16.76
N VAL A 141 5.29 -3.72 18.08
CA VAL A 141 4.93 -4.89 18.90
C VAL A 141 3.46 -5.24 18.71
N GLY A 142 3.18 -6.52 18.44
CA GLY A 142 1.84 -7.00 18.14
C GLY A 142 1.41 -6.85 16.67
N ALA A 143 2.34 -6.52 15.78
CA ALA A 143 2.11 -6.58 14.33
C ALA A 143 1.73 -8.01 13.90
N ASP A 144 0.58 -8.16 13.25
CA ASP A 144 0.08 -9.44 12.76
C ASP A 144 -0.53 -9.25 11.35
N PRO A 145 0.29 -9.33 10.28
CA PRO A 145 -0.16 -9.09 8.91
C PRO A 145 -1.17 -10.15 8.44
N ASP A 146 -1.07 -11.39 8.93
CA ASP A 146 -1.98 -12.48 8.57
C ASP A 146 -3.38 -12.25 9.13
N ARG A 147 -3.48 -11.74 10.36
CA ARG A 147 -4.75 -11.28 10.91
C ARG A 147 -5.33 -10.12 10.11
N VAL A 148 -4.51 -9.15 9.72
CA VAL A 148 -5.00 -8.03 8.86
C VAL A 148 -5.53 -8.57 7.53
N ARG A 149 -4.82 -9.51 6.89
CA ARG A 149 -5.29 -10.21 5.67
C ARG A 149 -6.64 -10.88 5.89
N ARG A 150 -6.81 -11.63 6.99
CA ARG A 150 -8.10 -12.28 7.34
C ARG A 150 -9.19 -11.24 7.56
N ASP A 151 -8.91 -10.19 8.33
CA ASP A 151 -9.83 -9.10 8.60
C ASP A 151 -10.32 -8.42 7.31
N ILE A 152 -9.44 -8.15 6.36
CA ILE A 152 -9.83 -7.57 5.06
C ILE A 152 -10.82 -8.48 4.34
N ARG A 153 -10.60 -9.80 4.36
CA ARG A 153 -11.46 -10.78 3.70
C ARG A 153 -12.81 -10.93 4.41
N GLU A 154 -12.79 -11.13 5.72
CA GLU A 154 -13.98 -11.45 6.52
C GLU A 154 -14.83 -10.23 6.82
N LYS A 155 -14.20 -9.10 7.17
CA LYS A 155 -14.90 -7.89 7.60
C LYS A 155 -15.25 -6.99 6.43
N LEU A 156 -14.31 -6.74 5.50
CA LEU A 156 -14.54 -5.87 4.34
C LEU A 156 -15.11 -6.61 3.13
N GLY A 157 -15.08 -7.95 3.12
CA GLY A 157 -15.53 -8.76 1.99
C GLY A 157 -14.68 -8.55 0.74
N LEU A 158 -13.40 -8.24 0.90
CA LEU A 158 -12.48 -7.97 -0.21
C LEU A 158 -11.60 -9.20 -0.49
N ASN A 159 -11.38 -9.51 -1.76
CA ASN A 159 -10.46 -10.57 -2.18
C ASN A 159 -9.00 -10.08 -2.07
N ALA A 160 -8.45 -10.09 -0.86
CA ALA A 160 -7.07 -9.69 -0.60
C ALA A 160 -6.08 -10.75 -1.07
N VAL A 161 -5.19 -10.39 -2.00
CA VAL A 161 -4.15 -11.28 -2.56
C VAL A 161 -2.78 -10.76 -2.13
N PRO A 162 -2.05 -11.48 -1.25
CA PRO A 162 -0.69 -11.10 -0.86
C PRO A 162 0.25 -11.17 -2.07
N ILE A 163 0.96 -10.07 -2.33
CA ILE A 163 2.05 -10.04 -3.33
C ILE A 163 3.43 -9.90 -2.68
N GLN A 164 3.45 -9.80 -1.35
CA GLN A 164 4.63 -9.75 -0.51
C GLN A 164 4.46 -10.68 0.69
N LEU A 165 5.57 -11.14 1.24
CA LEU A 165 5.65 -11.85 2.52
C LEU A 165 6.67 -11.14 3.42
N ASN A 166 6.37 -10.95 4.70
CA ASN A 166 7.30 -10.29 5.63
C ASN A 166 8.48 -11.20 6.01
N MET A 167 9.65 -10.60 6.22
CA MET A 167 10.79 -11.21 6.89
C MET A 167 10.90 -10.62 8.29
N GLY A 168 10.54 -11.43 9.29
CA GLY A 168 10.39 -10.99 10.68
C GLY A 168 9.18 -10.07 10.91
N ILE A 169 9.03 -9.59 12.14
CA ILE A 169 7.99 -8.67 12.62
C ILE A 169 8.55 -7.81 13.76
N ALA A 170 7.88 -6.71 14.07
CA ALA A 170 8.27 -5.78 15.13
C ALA A 170 9.73 -5.34 14.99
N GLU A 171 10.51 -5.34 16.08
CA GLU A 171 11.94 -5.03 16.07
C GLU A 171 12.77 -5.95 15.15
N GLY A 172 12.26 -7.15 14.86
CA GLY A 172 12.89 -8.10 13.95
C GLY A 172 12.45 -7.96 12.49
N PHE A 173 11.63 -6.95 12.13
CA PHE A 173 11.22 -6.74 10.75
C PHE A 173 12.39 -6.24 9.90
N GLN A 174 12.81 -7.05 8.93
CA GLN A 174 14.02 -6.79 8.13
C GLN A 174 13.70 -6.39 6.67
N GLY A 175 12.46 -6.59 6.24
CA GLY A 175 12.04 -6.34 4.87
C GLY A 175 10.97 -7.31 4.42
N VAL A 176 10.86 -7.47 3.10
CA VAL A 176 9.80 -8.25 2.47
C VAL A 176 10.35 -9.15 1.37
N ILE A 177 9.69 -10.26 1.12
CA ILE A 177 9.92 -11.13 -0.03
C ILE A 177 8.91 -10.72 -1.11
N ASP A 178 9.41 -10.36 -2.29
CA ASP A 178 8.60 -10.10 -3.47
C ASP A 178 8.14 -11.44 -4.07
N LEU A 179 6.86 -11.77 -3.93
CA LEU A 179 6.34 -13.07 -4.38
C LEU A 179 6.27 -13.18 -5.91
N ILE A 180 6.39 -12.05 -6.63
CA ILE A 180 6.40 -12.02 -8.10
C ILE A 180 7.78 -12.41 -8.62
N THR A 181 8.84 -11.77 -8.13
CA THR A 181 10.23 -12.05 -8.55
C THR A 181 10.90 -13.17 -7.75
N MET A 182 10.33 -13.56 -6.61
CA MET A 182 10.91 -14.50 -5.64
C MET A 182 12.27 -14.08 -5.12
N GLU A 183 12.36 -12.80 -4.74
CA GLU A 183 13.56 -12.20 -4.16
C GLU A 183 13.25 -11.64 -2.78
N ALA A 184 14.22 -11.74 -1.87
CA ALA A 184 14.21 -10.97 -0.63
C ALA A 184 14.61 -9.53 -0.92
N VAL A 185 13.81 -8.59 -0.44
CA VAL A 185 14.01 -7.15 -0.58
C VAL A 185 14.23 -6.56 0.80
N THR A 186 15.43 -6.01 1.01
CA THR A 186 15.82 -5.27 2.20
C THR A 186 16.13 -3.83 1.83
N PHE A 187 16.02 -2.93 2.81
CA PHE A 187 16.26 -1.51 2.62
C PHE A 187 17.47 -1.13 3.49
N GLU A 188 18.57 -0.76 2.82
CA GLU A 188 19.83 -0.35 3.45
C GLU A 188 19.97 1.19 3.33
N GLY A 189 20.93 1.78 4.05
CA GLY A 189 21.13 3.23 4.13
C GLY A 189 20.41 3.87 5.33
N GLU A 190 20.79 5.11 5.67
CA GLU A 190 20.26 5.84 6.83
C GLU A 190 18.74 6.08 6.72
N ASP A 191 18.29 6.36 5.50
CA ASP A 191 16.91 6.68 5.17
C ASP A 191 16.19 5.58 4.35
N GLY A 192 16.82 4.41 4.17
CA GLY A 192 16.24 3.29 3.38
C GLY A 192 16.32 3.48 1.86
N ASP A 193 17.21 4.35 1.39
CA ASP A 193 17.38 4.70 -0.03
C ASP A 193 17.95 3.56 -0.88
N ASP A 194 18.73 2.66 -0.28
CA ASP A 194 19.40 1.58 -0.99
C ASP A 194 18.57 0.30 -0.95
N VAL A 195 17.76 0.10 -2.00
CA VAL A 195 16.95 -1.11 -2.17
C VAL A 195 17.84 -2.28 -2.62
N VAL A 196 18.01 -3.27 -1.73
CA VAL A 196 18.84 -4.44 -1.99
C VAL A 196 17.97 -5.67 -2.24
N ARG A 197 18.16 -6.30 -3.41
CA ARG A 197 17.48 -7.54 -3.81
C ARG A 197 18.46 -8.71 -3.76
N LYS A 198 18.11 -9.75 -3.01
CA LYS A 198 18.93 -10.94 -2.77
C LYS A 198 18.07 -12.21 -2.87
N ALA A 199 18.72 -13.37 -2.92
CA ALA A 199 18.03 -14.65 -2.80
C ALA A 199 17.30 -14.76 -1.46
N ILE A 200 16.14 -15.41 -1.45
CA ILE A 200 15.34 -15.62 -0.23
C ILE A 200 16.15 -16.47 0.77
N PRO A 201 16.29 -16.04 2.05
CA PRO A 201 16.97 -16.84 3.07
C PRO A 201 16.32 -18.21 3.25
N ALA A 202 17.15 -19.22 3.55
CA ALA A 202 16.70 -20.61 3.61
C ALA A 202 15.54 -20.84 4.60
N GLU A 203 15.52 -20.09 5.71
CA GLU A 203 14.45 -20.16 6.72
C GLU A 203 13.07 -19.72 6.18
N TYR A 204 13.03 -18.82 5.21
CA TYR A 204 11.80 -18.33 4.60
C TYR A 204 11.44 -19.05 3.30
N ALA A 205 12.34 -19.84 2.71
CA ALA A 205 12.17 -20.43 1.38
C ALA A 205 10.89 -21.27 1.26
N ALA A 206 10.60 -22.14 2.24
CA ALA A 206 9.40 -22.97 2.23
C ALA A 206 8.11 -22.14 2.36
N ALA A 207 8.12 -21.14 3.24
CA ALA A 207 6.98 -20.24 3.44
C ALA A 207 6.72 -19.38 2.19
N ALA A 208 7.77 -18.87 1.56
CA ALA A 208 7.68 -18.08 0.33
C ALA A 208 7.15 -18.90 -0.85
N GLN A 209 7.59 -20.15 -1.02
CA GLN A 209 7.06 -21.04 -2.06
C GLN A 209 5.58 -21.34 -1.86
N LYS A 210 5.18 -21.63 -0.61
CA LYS A 210 3.76 -21.83 -0.27
C LYS A 210 2.95 -20.56 -0.56
N ALA A 211 3.43 -19.39 -0.13
CA ALA A 211 2.74 -18.12 -0.35
C ALA A 211 2.65 -17.77 -1.84
N ARG A 212 3.69 -18.05 -2.63
CA ARG A 212 3.66 -17.88 -4.09
C ARG A 212 2.62 -18.80 -4.74
N HIS A 213 2.55 -20.06 -4.33
CA HIS A 213 1.55 -20.98 -4.86
C HIS A 213 0.13 -20.49 -4.54
N GLU A 214 -0.16 -20.13 -3.28
CA GLU A 214 -1.44 -19.53 -2.89
C GLU A 214 -1.78 -18.26 -3.68
N MET A 215 -0.77 -17.41 -3.97
CA MET A 215 -0.95 -16.21 -4.77
C MET A 215 -1.29 -16.56 -6.22
N LEU A 216 -0.59 -17.51 -6.84
CA LEU A 216 -0.83 -17.92 -8.23
C LEU A 216 -2.20 -18.61 -8.37
N ASP A 217 -2.60 -19.45 -7.42
CA ASP A 217 -3.92 -20.07 -7.38
C ASP A 217 -5.04 -19.03 -7.28
N ALA A 218 -4.83 -17.97 -6.50
CA ALA A 218 -5.79 -16.88 -6.42
C ALA A 218 -5.89 -16.07 -7.73
N LEU A 219 -4.76 -15.92 -8.45
CA LEU A 219 -4.69 -15.16 -9.70
C LEU A 219 -5.17 -15.94 -10.92
N SER A 220 -5.06 -17.27 -10.92
CA SER A 220 -5.49 -18.13 -12.03
C SER A 220 -7.00 -18.03 -12.28
N MET A 221 -7.79 -17.78 -11.23
CA MET A 221 -9.22 -17.50 -11.31
C MET A 221 -9.58 -16.30 -12.21
N PHE A 222 -8.59 -15.45 -12.57
CA PHE A 222 -8.74 -14.28 -13.43
C PHE A 222 -7.93 -14.38 -14.73
N SER A 223 -7.34 -15.56 -15.03
CA SER A 223 -6.54 -15.78 -16.23
C SER A 223 -6.57 -17.24 -16.65
N ASP A 224 -7.28 -17.54 -17.74
CA ASP A 224 -7.34 -18.88 -18.34
C ASP A 224 -5.93 -19.41 -18.68
N GLU A 225 -5.09 -18.55 -19.28
CA GLU A 225 -3.69 -18.87 -19.62
C GLU A 225 -2.88 -19.28 -18.36
N MET A 226 -3.08 -18.60 -17.23
CA MET A 226 -2.41 -18.95 -15.98
C MET A 226 -2.97 -20.25 -15.39
N THR A 227 -4.27 -20.48 -15.51
CA THR A 227 -4.92 -21.73 -15.07
C THR A 227 -4.33 -22.94 -15.79
N ASP A 228 -4.23 -22.88 -17.12
CA ASP A 228 -3.65 -23.96 -17.92
C ASP A 228 -2.20 -24.25 -17.52
N LEU A 229 -1.38 -23.21 -17.34
CA LEU A 229 0.02 -23.37 -16.92
C LEU A 229 0.15 -24.03 -15.55
N LEU A 230 -0.70 -23.66 -14.58
CA LEU A 230 -0.66 -24.27 -13.24
C LEU A 230 -1.12 -25.73 -13.25
N LEU A 231 -2.15 -26.07 -14.04
CA LEU A 231 -2.62 -27.44 -14.19
C LEU A 231 -1.57 -28.34 -14.86
N GLU A 232 -0.76 -27.79 -15.76
CA GLU A 232 0.37 -28.48 -16.40
C GLU A 232 1.67 -28.48 -15.55
N GLU A 233 1.64 -27.92 -14.33
CA GLU A 233 2.82 -27.72 -13.46
C GLU A 233 3.96 -26.93 -14.15
N ARG A 234 3.60 -26.01 -15.04
CA ARG A 234 4.54 -25.17 -15.79
C ARG A 234 4.78 -23.83 -15.11
N PRO A 235 5.99 -23.24 -15.28
CA PRO A 235 6.31 -21.97 -14.66
C PRO A 235 5.50 -20.82 -15.26
N VAL A 236 4.89 -20.01 -14.39
CA VAL A 236 4.22 -18.76 -14.77
C VAL A 236 5.23 -17.61 -14.77
N GLY A 237 5.33 -16.90 -15.90
CA GLY A 237 6.25 -15.78 -16.08
C GLY A 237 5.83 -14.51 -15.31
N GLU A 238 6.79 -13.72 -14.85
CA GLU A 238 6.54 -12.52 -14.05
C GLU A 238 5.65 -11.49 -14.75
N GLU A 239 5.84 -11.28 -16.05
CA GLU A 239 5.05 -10.30 -16.82
C GLU A 239 3.57 -10.70 -16.86
N MET A 240 3.28 -11.99 -16.97
CA MET A 240 1.92 -12.51 -16.91
C MET A 240 1.32 -12.25 -15.53
N VAL A 241 2.06 -12.54 -14.45
CA VAL A 241 1.61 -12.26 -13.07
C VAL A 241 1.29 -10.77 -12.90
N ARG A 242 2.18 -9.87 -13.34
CA ARG A 242 1.99 -8.42 -13.25
C ARG A 242 0.77 -7.95 -14.06
N ARG A 243 0.58 -8.48 -15.27
CA ARG A 243 -0.57 -8.19 -16.13
C ARG A 243 -1.88 -8.63 -15.46
N THR A 244 -1.96 -9.88 -15.01
CA THR A 244 -3.17 -10.42 -14.34
C THR A 244 -3.50 -9.65 -13.07
N ILE A 245 -2.51 -9.34 -12.22
CA ILE A 245 -2.71 -8.50 -11.03
C ILE A 245 -3.29 -7.15 -11.43
N ARG A 246 -2.71 -6.50 -12.45
CA ARG A 246 -3.15 -5.18 -12.90
C ARG A 246 -4.59 -5.19 -13.40
N GLU A 247 -4.94 -6.13 -14.27
CA GLU A 247 -6.28 -6.25 -14.87
C GLU A 247 -7.33 -6.54 -13.78
N ALA A 248 -7.10 -7.55 -12.95
CA ALA A 248 -7.99 -7.90 -11.86
C ALA A 248 -8.15 -6.78 -10.81
N THR A 249 -7.08 -6.01 -10.55
CA THR A 249 -7.15 -4.85 -9.65
C THR A 249 -8.00 -3.73 -10.25
N ILE A 250 -7.80 -3.39 -11.53
CA ILE A 250 -8.58 -2.35 -12.23
C ILE A 250 -10.06 -2.74 -12.29
N ASN A 251 -10.36 -4.02 -12.47
CA ASN A 251 -11.73 -4.54 -12.44
C ASN A 251 -12.34 -4.59 -11.03
N ARG A 252 -11.52 -4.41 -9.99
CA ARG A 252 -11.86 -4.53 -8.56
C ARG A 252 -12.23 -5.96 -8.14
N GLU A 253 -11.66 -6.94 -8.82
CA GLU A 253 -11.84 -8.37 -8.55
C GLU A 253 -10.89 -8.86 -7.45
N ILE A 254 -9.73 -8.22 -7.34
CA ILE A 254 -8.75 -8.44 -6.28
C ILE A 254 -8.31 -7.12 -5.65
N VAL A 255 -7.75 -7.23 -4.44
CA VAL A 255 -7.01 -6.16 -3.78
C VAL A 255 -5.60 -6.69 -3.49
N PRO A 256 -4.58 -6.26 -4.25
CA PRO A 256 -3.20 -6.63 -3.97
C PRO A 256 -2.80 -6.12 -2.58
N LEU A 257 -2.22 -7.00 -1.78
CA LEU A 257 -1.83 -6.74 -0.41
C LEU A 257 -0.30 -6.66 -0.32
N MET A 258 0.17 -5.48 0.06
CA MET A 258 1.56 -5.12 0.31
C MET A 258 1.75 -4.78 1.79
N MET A 259 3.00 -4.74 2.25
CA MET A 259 3.32 -4.43 3.64
C MET A 259 4.66 -3.71 3.78
N GLY A 260 4.82 -2.99 4.89
CA GLY A 260 6.06 -2.29 5.23
C GLY A 260 5.93 -1.46 6.50
N SER A 261 6.93 -0.63 6.74
CA SER A 261 6.90 0.40 7.78
C SER A 261 7.35 1.72 7.14
N ALA A 262 6.49 2.73 7.26
CA ALA A 262 6.72 4.09 6.76
C ALA A 262 7.18 5.02 7.89
#